data_AF-A0A529N5Y4-F1
#
_entry.id   AF-A0A529N5Y4-F1
#
_cell.length_a   1.000
_cell.length_b   1.000
_cell.length_c   1.000
_cell.angle_alpha   90.00
_cell.angle_beta   90.00
_cell.angle_gamma   90.00
#
_symmetry.space_group_name_H-M   'P 1'
#
loop_
_entity.id
_entity.type
_entity.pdbx_description
1 polymer ?
#
loop_
_entity_poly.entity_id
_entity_poly.type
_entity_poly.pdbx_seq_one_letter_code
_entity_poly.pdbx_strand_id
1 'polypeptide(L)'
;ASDNNFVPGLFLFIFSAWIHNREAKFVVIDAGIEPASVIELRRFCERNGIDCQLVQADGKRISDLPTRGKLLTTAAYARILIPEILPDCDKAIYLDADTLVVSDLGALWLADLGDNLVAGVVDGFVEQEELDDIEMSRNEYINS
;
A
#
# COMPACT_ATOMS: atom_id res chain seq x y z
N ALA A 1 -0.13 0.58 -2.93
CA ALA A 1 0.13 0.28 -4.36
C ALA A 1 -1.21 0.29 -5.10
N SER A 2 -1.27 0.55 -6.40
CA SER A 2 -2.57 0.66 -7.10
C SER A 2 -2.47 0.28 -8.58
N ASP A 3 -3.60 -0.15 -9.14
CA ASP A 3 -3.84 -0.26 -10.58
C ASP A 3 -4.96 0.70 -11.02
N ASN A 4 -5.36 0.63 -12.29
CA ASN A 4 -6.39 1.49 -12.85
C ASN A 4 -7.78 1.34 -12.21
N ASN A 5 -8.10 0.17 -11.64
CA ASN A 5 -9.42 -0.08 -11.04
C ASN A 5 -9.65 0.73 -9.76
N PHE A 6 -8.56 1.10 -9.07
CA PHE A 6 -8.59 1.78 -7.78
C PHE A 6 -8.28 3.28 -7.86
N VAL A 7 -8.17 3.85 -9.08
CA VAL A 7 -7.81 5.27 -9.27
C VAL A 7 -8.68 6.23 -8.46
N PRO A 8 -10.03 6.15 -8.46
CA PRO A 8 -10.84 7.05 -7.62
C PRO A 8 -10.52 6.93 -6.13
N GLY A 9 -10.32 5.69 -5.63
CA GLY A 9 -9.92 5.42 -4.26
C GLY A 9 -8.55 5.99 -3.92
N LEU A 10 -7.58 5.83 -4.83
CA LEU A 10 -6.22 6.32 -4.68
C LEU A 10 -6.15 7.84 -4.46
N PHE A 11 -6.95 8.63 -5.17
CA PHE A 11 -7.01 10.08 -4.97
C PHE A 11 -7.55 10.45 -3.59
N LEU A 12 -8.60 9.77 -3.14
CA LEU A 12 -9.18 9.96 -1.80
C LEU A 12 -8.20 9.55 -0.71
N PHE A 13 -7.55 8.39 -0.87
CA PHE A 13 -6.51 7.89 0.01
C PHE A 13 -5.40 8.93 0.18
N ILE A 14 -4.75 9.34 -0.92
CA ILE A 14 -3.63 10.29 -0.87
C ILE A 14 -4.03 11.61 -0.23
N PHE A 15 -5.21 12.13 -0.57
CA PHE A 15 -5.67 13.39 0.00
C PHE A 15 -5.95 13.28 1.50
N SER A 16 -6.63 12.22 1.93
CA SER A 16 -6.94 11.97 3.34
C SER A 16 -5.68 11.71 4.16
N ALA A 17 -4.71 10.98 3.61
CA ALA A 17 -3.44 10.75 4.27
C ALA A 17 -2.63 12.06 4.39
N TRP A 18 -2.58 12.86 3.33
CA TRP A 18 -1.86 14.14 3.31
C TRP A 18 -2.47 15.18 4.25
N ILE A 19 -3.80 15.34 4.29
CA ILE A 19 -4.42 16.37 5.14
C ILE A 19 -4.13 16.15 6.63
N HIS A 20 -3.93 14.89 7.02
CA HIS A 20 -3.56 14.49 8.38
C HIS A 20 -2.05 14.36 8.61
N ASN A 21 -1.21 14.28 7.56
CA ASN A 21 0.23 14.03 7.66
C ASN A 21 1.01 14.91 6.65
N ARG A 22 0.92 16.24 6.79
CA ARG A 22 1.40 17.20 5.76
C ARG A 22 2.89 17.17 5.46
N GLU A 23 3.70 16.68 6.39
CA GLU A 23 5.16 16.57 6.25
C GLU A 23 5.59 15.21 5.70
N ALA A 24 4.66 14.27 5.51
CA ALA A 24 4.96 12.95 4.99
C ALA A 24 5.30 12.99 3.50
N LYS A 25 6.22 12.11 3.11
CA LYS A 25 6.51 11.81 1.70
C LYS A 25 5.68 10.62 1.28
N PHE A 26 4.93 10.77 0.19
CA PHE A 26 4.07 9.73 -0.35
C PHE A 26 4.77 9.01 -1.50
N VAL A 27 4.63 7.69 -1.55
CA VAL A 27 5.11 6.86 -2.65
C VAL A 27 3.96 6.02 -3.16
N VAL A 28 3.58 6.24 -4.41
CA VAL A 28 2.58 5.45 -5.11
C VAL A 28 3.30 4.46 -6.00
N ILE A 29 3.12 3.17 -5.69
CA ILE A 29 3.57 2.09 -6.54
C ILE A 29 2.50 1.83 -7.60
N ASP A 30 2.79 2.25 -8.83
CA ASP A 30 1.98 2.06 -10.02
C ASP A 30 2.17 0.63 -10.55
N ALA A 31 1.12 -0.18 -10.44
CA ALA A 31 1.10 -1.57 -10.91
C ALA A 31 0.13 -1.76 -12.09
N GLY A 32 -0.10 -0.73 -12.90
CA GLY A 32 -0.98 -0.78 -14.07
C GLY A 32 -2.01 0.35 -14.10
N ILE A 33 -1.66 1.54 -13.61
CA ILE A 33 -2.47 2.76 -13.72
C ILE A 33 -2.35 3.27 -15.16
N GLU A 34 -3.46 3.69 -15.76
CA GLU A 34 -3.42 4.23 -17.12
C GLU A 34 -2.61 5.55 -17.17
N PRO A 35 -1.89 5.84 -18.27
CA PRO A 35 -1.08 7.04 -18.39
C PRO A 35 -1.85 8.35 -18.15
N ALA A 36 -3.12 8.41 -18.56
CA ALA A 36 -3.98 9.56 -18.31
C ALA A 36 -4.19 9.78 -16.79
N SER A 37 -4.52 8.71 -16.06
CA SER A 37 -4.68 8.71 -14.60
C SER A 37 -3.39 9.06 -13.86
N VAL A 38 -2.23 8.58 -14.34
CA VAL A 38 -0.91 8.97 -13.81
C VAL A 38 -0.67 10.48 -13.95
N ILE A 39 -1.00 11.06 -15.11
CA ILE A 39 -0.87 12.50 -15.36
C ILE A 39 -1.82 13.29 -14.44
N GLU A 40 -3.05 12.84 -14.28
CA GLU A 40 -4.02 13.46 -13.40
C GLU A 40 -3.58 13.41 -11.94
N LEU A 41 -3.04 12.28 -11.48
CA LEU A 41 -2.56 12.13 -10.11
C LEU A 41 -1.37 13.06 -9.83
N ARG A 42 -0.41 13.15 -10.75
CA ARG A 42 0.71 14.10 -10.62
C ARG A 42 0.23 15.54 -10.51
N ARG A 43 -0.67 15.95 -11.40
CA ARG A 43 -1.28 17.29 -11.36
C ARG A 43 -2.04 17.54 -10.07
N PHE A 44 -2.74 16.54 -9.56
CA PHE A 44 -3.44 16.63 -8.28
C PHE A 44 -2.47 16.87 -7.12
N CYS A 45 -1.39 16.09 -7.03
CA CYS A 45 -0.36 16.26 -6.01
C CYS A 45 0.31 17.64 -6.12
N GLU A 46 0.71 18.07 -7.32
CA GLU A 46 1.33 19.37 -7.57
C GLU A 46 0.43 20.54 -7.14
N ARG A 47 -0.85 20.50 -7.52
CA ARG A 47 -1.82 21.56 -7.18
C ARG A 47 -2.07 21.70 -5.69
N ASN A 48 -1.97 20.60 -4.94
CA ASN A 48 -2.19 20.58 -3.50
C ASN A 48 -0.89 20.71 -2.70
N GLY A 49 0.29 20.73 -3.36
CA GLY A 49 1.59 20.76 -2.69
C GLY A 49 1.91 19.46 -1.93
N ILE A 50 1.44 18.32 -2.44
CA ILE A 50 1.70 16.99 -1.88
C ILE A 50 3.05 16.48 -2.40
N ASP A 51 3.98 16.18 -1.50
CA ASP A 51 5.23 15.49 -1.85
C ASP A 51 4.92 14.02 -2.15
N CYS A 52 4.71 13.70 -3.43
CA CYS A 52 4.29 12.39 -3.88
C CYS A 52 5.11 11.92 -5.09
N GLN A 53 5.81 10.81 -4.92
CA GLN A 53 6.52 10.11 -5.98
C GLN A 53 5.68 8.95 -6.52
N LEU A 54 5.60 8.83 -7.85
CA LEU A 54 5.01 7.67 -8.51
C LEU A 54 6.13 6.80 -9.07
N VAL A 55 6.17 5.53 -8.68
CA VAL A 55 7.15 4.54 -9.12
C VAL A 55 6.43 3.37 -9.77
N GLN A 56 6.85 3.00 -10.98
CA GLN A 56 6.27 1.85 -11.69
C GLN A 56 6.83 0.55 -11.12
N ALA A 57 5.95 -0.37 -10.74
CA ALA A 57 6.31 -1.72 -10.34
C ALA A 57 6.86 -2.52 -11.54
N ASP A 58 7.86 -3.38 -11.30
CA ASP A 58 8.27 -4.35 -12.30
C ASP A 58 7.23 -5.48 -12.40
N GLY A 59 6.27 -5.30 -13.31
CA GLY A 59 5.18 -6.24 -13.54
C GLY A 59 5.64 -7.67 -13.84
N LYS A 60 6.85 -7.87 -14.37
CA LYS A 60 7.39 -9.22 -14.66
C LYS A 60 7.69 -10.01 -13.40
N ARG A 61 7.96 -9.33 -12.28
CA ARG A 61 8.27 -9.97 -11.01
C ARG A 61 7.04 -10.49 -10.28
N ILE A 62 5.87 -9.98 -10.66
CA ILE A 62 4.59 -10.26 -10.00
C ILE A 62 3.55 -10.86 -10.95
N SER A 63 3.87 -11.03 -12.24
CA SER A 63 2.93 -11.53 -13.26
C SER A 63 2.53 -12.99 -13.05
N ASP A 64 3.44 -13.79 -12.49
CA ASP A 64 3.27 -15.24 -12.36
C ASP A 64 2.74 -15.63 -10.96
N LEU A 65 2.43 -14.65 -10.13
CA LEU A 65 1.91 -14.87 -8.78
C LEU A 65 0.42 -15.24 -8.82
N PRO A 66 -0.03 -16.15 -7.94
CA PRO A 66 -1.39 -16.65 -7.96
C PRO A 66 -2.37 -15.53 -7.63
N THR A 67 -3.43 -15.37 -8.42
CA THR A 67 -4.56 -14.50 -8.06
C THR A 67 -5.76 -15.38 -7.74
N ARG A 68 -6.42 -15.13 -6.59
CA ARG A 68 -7.67 -15.82 -6.21
C ARG A 68 -8.85 -14.87 -6.40
N GLY A 69 -9.83 -15.30 -7.17
CA GLY A 69 -11.05 -14.53 -7.43
C GLY A 69 -10.84 -13.36 -8.40
N LYS A 70 -11.85 -12.48 -8.49
CA LYS A 70 -11.85 -11.33 -9.43
C LYS A 70 -11.36 -10.03 -8.81
N LEU A 71 -11.30 -9.96 -7.47
CA LEU A 71 -11.02 -8.74 -6.74
C LEU A 71 -9.52 -8.55 -6.47
N LEU A 72 -8.75 -9.65 -6.41
CA LEU A 72 -7.31 -9.60 -6.21
C LEU A 72 -6.61 -9.54 -7.58
N THR A 73 -6.10 -8.37 -7.94
CA THR A 73 -5.23 -8.22 -9.12
C THR A 73 -3.77 -8.46 -8.71
N THR A 74 -2.90 -8.70 -9.69
CA THR A 74 -1.46 -8.83 -9.43
C THR A 74 -0.85 -7.56 -8.81
N ALA A 75 -1.54 -6.41 -8.91
CA ALA A 75 -1.15 -5.17 -8.24
C ALA A 75 -1.04 -5.29 -6.72
N ALA A 76 -1.81 -6.20 -6.09
CA ALA A 76 -1.70 -6.48 -4.66
C ALA A 76 -0.28 -6.93 -4.28
N TYR A 77 0.39 -7.67 -5.16
CA TYR A 77 1.76 -8.16 -4.94
C TYR A 77 2.84 -7.10 -5.13
N ALA A 78 2.53 -5.93 -5.69
CA ALA A 78 3.52 -4.87 -5.89
C ALA A 78 4.14 -4.38 -4.57
N ARG A 79 3.45 -4.58 -3.43
CA ARG A 79 3.98 -4.29 -2.09
C ARG A 79 5.21 -5.12 -1.72
N ILE A 80 5.38 -6.32 -2.27
CA ILE A 80 6.55 -7.17 -2.04
C ILE A 80 7.82 -6.51 -2.60
N LEU A 81 7.67 -5.61 -3.59
CA LEU A 81 8.77 -4.91 -4.24
C LEU A 81 9.24 -3.67 -3.44
N ILE A 82 8.60 -3.33 -2.32
CA ILE A 82 8.93 -2.13 -1.52
C ILE A 82 10.43 -2.04 -1.16
N PRO A 83 11.11 -3.11 -0.70
CA PRO A 83 12.53 -3.03 -0.36
C PRO A 83 13.44 -2.67 -1.54
N GLU A 84 13.02 -2.97 -2.78
CA GLU A 84 13.77 -2.60 -3.99
C GLU A 84 13.38 -1.23 -4.53
N ILE A 85 12.15 -0.80 -4.29
CA ILE A 85 11.66 0.53 -4.66
C ILE A 85 12.23 1.60 -3.73
N LEU A 86 12.38 1.29 -2.44
CA LEU A 86 12.85 2.19 -1.39
C LEU A 86 14.08 1.63 -0.65
N PRO A 87 15.20 1.37 -1.35
CA PRO A 87 16.37 0.70 -0.75
C PRO A 87 17.07 1.54 0.33
N ASP A 88 16.91 2.86 0.27
CA ASP A 88 17.52 3.81 1.21
C ASP A 88 16.58 4.19 2.38
N CYS A 89 15.41 3.53 2.49
CA CYS A 89 14.44 3.79 3.55
C CYS A 89 14.43 2.67 4.58
N ASP A 90 14.78 2.99 5.82
CA ASP A 90 14.79 2.02 6.93
C ASP A 90 13.37 1.63 7.40
N LYS A 91 12.39 2.50 7.21
CA LYS A 91 11.00 2.30 7.65
C LYS A 91 10.03 2.99 6.69
N ALA A 92 8.91 2.34 6.41
CA ALA A 92 7.77 2.90 5.68
C ALA A 92 6.45 2.42 6.30
N ILE A 93 5.39 3.21 6.16
CA ILE A 93 4.01 2.77 6.44
C ILE A 93 3.35 2.46 5.10
N TYR A 94 2.96 1.21 4.91
CA TYR A 94 2.14 0.81 3.76
C TYR A 94 0.66 0.91 4.12
N LEU A 95 -0.15 1.41 3.18
CA LEU A 95 -1.60 1.43 3.26
C LEU A 95 -2.17 1.09 1.87
N ASP A 96 -3.28 0.36 1.85
CA ASP A 96 -3.98 0.03 0.62
C ASP A 96 -4.70 1.24 0.02
N ALA A 97 -4.85 1.25 -1.31
CA ALA A 97 -5.42 2.37 -2.05
C ALA A 97 -6.93 2.59 -1.79
N ASP A 98 -7.59 1.65 -1.14
CA ASP A 98 -8.98 1.72 -0.69
C ASP A 98 -9.13 2.16 0.79
N THR A 99 -8.03 2.58 1.43
CA THR A 99 -8.05 3.10 2.80
C THR A 99 -8.41 4.59 2.85
N LEU A 100 -9.17 5.00 3.88
CA LEU A 100 -9.39 6.40 4.23
C LEU A 100 -8.67 6.72 5.54
N VAL A 101 -7.70 7.64 5.51
CA VAL A 101 -6.99 8.09 6.70
C VAL A 101 -7.79 9.19 7.38
N VAL A 102 -8.16 8.99 8.64
CA VAL A 102 -9.03 9.90 9.41
C VAL A 102 -8.32 10.60 10.58
N SER A 103 -7.03 10.32 10.77
CA SER A 103 -6.21 10.90 11.82
C SER A 103 -4.73 10.90 11.45
N ASP A 104 -3.93 11.64 12.22
CA ASP A 104 -2.47 11.60 12.16
C ASP A 104 -1.94 10.17 12.37
N LEU A 105 -0.93 9.79 11.59
CA LEU A 105 -0.30 8.46 11.63
C LEU A 105 1.03 8.47 12.41
N GLY A 106 1.39 9.59 13.06
CA GLY A 106 2.65 9.77 13.76
C GLY A 106 2.86 8.76 14.88
N ALA A 107 1.80 8.35 15.58
CA ALA A 107 1.88 7.28 16.58
C ALA A 107 2.30 5.93 15.97
N LEU A 108 1.81 5.59 14.77
CA LEU A 108 2.24 4.37 14.06
C LEU A 108 3.68 4.50 13.58
N TRP A 109 4.07 5.68 13.09
CA TRP A 109 5.44 5.94 12.62
C TRP A 109 6.48 5.80 13.73
N LEU A 110 6.15 6.31 14.93
CA LEU A 110 6.99 6.26 16.11
C LEU A 110 7.03 4.89 16.79
N ALA A 111 6.16 3.95 16.39
CA ALA A 111 6.19 2.60 16.94
C ALA A 111 7.53 1.92 16.67
N ASP A 112 8.10 1.36 17.73
CA ASP A 112 9.35 0.60 17.65
C ASP A 112 9.05 -0.82 17.16
N LEU A 113 9.70 -1.21 16.07
CA LEU A 113 9.59 -2.56 15.48
C LEU A 113 10.59 -3.52 16.14
N GLY A 114 11.63 -3.02 16.81
CA GLY A 114 12.76 -3.82 17.26
C GLY A 114 13.38 -4.60 16.10
N ASP A 115 13.50 -5.92 16.27
CA ASP A 115 14.05 -6.83 15.25
C ASP A 115 12.97 -7.39 14.29
N ASN A 116 11.72 -6.94 14.37
CA ASN A 116 10.63 -7.43 13.51
C ASN A 116 10.71 -6.80 12.11
N LEU A 117 10.44 -7.60 11.08
CA LEU A 117 10.43 -7.15 9.68
C LEU A 117 9.25 -6.20 9.39
N VAL A 118 8.09 -6.46 9.98
CA VAL A 118 6.84 -5.73 9.75
C VAL A 118 5.97 -5.75 11.01
N ALA A 119 5.03 -4.80 11.08
CA ALA A 119 3.91 -4.83 12.01
C ALA A 119 2.62 -4.55 11.25
N GLY A 120 1.52 -5.20 11.66
CA GLY A 120 0.20 -5.02 11.06
C GLY A 120 -0.89 -5.27 12.08
N VAL A 121 -2.14 -5.01 11.69
CA VAL A 121 -3.31 -5.24 12.53
C VAL A 121 -3.79 -6.66 12.30
N VAL A 122 -4.11 -7.41 13.37
CA VAL A 122 -4.64 -8.77 13.25
C VAL A 122 -5.90 -8.79 12.37
N ASP A 123 -5.96 -9.71 11.41
CA ASP A 123 -7.13 -9.87 10.55
C ASP A 123 -8.21 -10.70 11.27
N GLY A 124 -9.32 -10.04 11.60
CA GLY A 124 -10.46 -10.68 12.23
C GLY A 124 -11.29 -11.55 11.27
N PHE A 125 -11.10 -11.40 9.96
CA PHE A 125 -11.98 -11.97 8.92
C PHE A 125 -11.34 -13.11 8.13
N VAL A 126 -10.07 -13.44 8.37
CA VAL A 126 -9.40 -14.58 7.71
C VAL A 126 -10.16 -15.89 7.99
N GLU A 127 -10.35 -16.72 6.97
CA GLU A 127 -11.06 -17.99 7.13
C GLU A 127 -10.18 -19.03 7.83
N GLN A 128 -10.78 -19.94 8.61
CA GLN A 128 -10.00 -20.95 9.34
C GLN A 128 -9.22 -21.88 8.40
N GLU A 129 -9.79 -22.20 7.25
CA GLU A 129 -9.15 -23.04 6.22
C GLU A 129 -7.86 -22.40 5.69
N GLU A 130 -7.84 -21.07 5.52
CA GLU A 130 -6.64 -20.34 5.06
C GLU A 130 -5.55 -20.31 6.14
N LEU A 131 -5.94 -20.22 7.41
CA LEU A 131 -5.02 -20.30 8.54
C LEU A 131 -4.39 -21.69 8.67
N ASP A 132 -5.19 -22.74 8.48
CA ASP A 132 -4.73 -24.12 8.53
C ASP A 132 -3.75 -24.43 7.38
N ASP A 133 -3.99 -23.90 6.17
CA ASP A 133 -3.12 -24.05 4.99
C ASP A 133 -1.70 -23.50 5.20
N ILE A 134 -1.53 -22.50 6.07
CA ILE A 134 -0.25 -21.84 6.36
C ILE A 134 0.27 -22.12 7.78
N GLU A 135 -0.41 -23.00 8.53
CA GLU A 135 -0.07 -23.38 9.90
C GLU A 135 0.06 -22.19 10.88
N MET A 136 -0.82 -21.19 10.75
CA MET A 136 -0.82 -19.98 11.60
C MET A 136 -2.05 -19.87 12.50
N SER A 137 -1.89 -19.23 13.67
CA SER A 137 -3.06 -18.86 14.47
C SER A 137 -3.65 -17.52 14.02
N ARG A 138 -4.95 -17.33 14.27
CA ARG A 138 -5.66 -16.07 13.97
C ARG A 138 -5.01 -14.85 14.63
N ASN A 139 -4.44 -15.01 15.82
CA ASN A 139 -3.81 -13.90 16.55
C ASN A 139 -2.45 -13.49 15.97
N GLU A 140 -1.90 -14.28 15.04
CA GLU A 140 -0.63 -14.02 14.36
C GLU A 140 -0.84 -13.54 12.92
N TYR A 141 -2.00 -13.82 12.34
CA TYR A 141 -2.33 -13.40 10.98
C TYR A 141 -2.72 -11.92 10.95
N ILE A 142 -1.94 -11.12 10.24
CA ILE A 142 -2.18 -9.68 10.07
C ILE A 142 -2.88 -9.40 8.75
N ASN A 143 -3.78 -8.41 8.78
CA ASN A 143 -4.29 -7.78 7.58
C ASN A 143 -3.13 -7.02 6.92
N SER A 144 -2.93 -7.29 5.64
CA SER A 144 -1.83 -6.73 4.86
C SER A 144 -2.29 -5.54 4.06
#